data_AF-A0A7S3FIW0-F1
#
_entry.id   AF-A0A7S3FIW0-F1
#
_cell.length_a   1.000
_cell.length_b   1.000
_cell.length_c   1.000
_cell.angle_alpha   90.00
_cell.angle_beta   90.00
_cell.angle_gamma   90.00
#
_symmetry.space_group_name_H-M   'P 1'
#
loop_
_entity.id
_entity.type
_entity.pdbx_description
1 polymer ?
#
loop_
_entity_poly.entity_id
_entity_poly.type
_entity_poly.pdbx_seq_one_letter_code
_entity_poly.pdbx_strand_id
1 'polypeptide(L)'
;PSPPPSPPPCNGGWVLVGVPINGQKAGDLFGTSVSLSADGSRLASGAPLHASGAGSARVFEKTGSVFDEWVQLGDDGADMDGDDGDGGGRMGAALALSSDGTTLIGGAPRYTLDTPASGKATVFYYEVR
;
A
#
# COMPACT_ATOMS: atom_id res chain seq x y z
N PRO A 1 -26.35 -18.11 -21.27
CA PRO A 1 -25.25 -17.90 -20.30
C PRO A 1 -23.93 -18.41 -20.89
N SER A 2 -22.94 -17.52 -21.01
CA SER A 2 -21.56 -17.91 -21.32
C SER A 2 -20.95 -18.69 -20.15
N PRO A 3 -20.08 -19.69 -20.41
CA PRO A 3 -19.41 -20.42 -19.34
C PRO A 3 -18.51 -19.48 -18.51
N PRO A 4 -18.29 -19.78 -17.21
CA PRO A 4 -17.33 -19.04 -16.40
C PRO A 4 -15.92 -19.14 -17.01
N PRO A 5 -15.07 -18.13 -16.81
CA PRO A 5 -13.69 -18.16 -17.31
C PRO A 5 -12.97 -19.42 -16.80
N SER A 6 -12.23 -20.08 -17.69
CA SER A 6 -11.47 -21.28 -17.38
C SER A 6 -10.36 -21.00 -16.36
N PRO A 7 -10.12 -21.89 -15.38
CA PRO A 7 -9.04 -21.74 -14.42
C PRO A 7 -7.67 -21.68 -15.14
N PRO A 8 -6.67 -21.00 -14.56
CA PRO A 8 -5.39 -20.84 -15.22
C PRO A 8 -4.68 -22.19 -15.31
N PRO A 9 -3.87 -22.44 -16.36
CA PRO A 9 -3.11 -23.68 -16.46
C PRO A 9 -2.15 -23.80 -15.26
N CYS A 10 -2.11 -24.99 -14.65
CA CYS A 10 -1.34 -25.28 -13.43
C CYS A 10 0.15 -25.56 -13.73
N ASN A 11 0.75 -24.87 -14.68
CA ASN A 11 2.10 -25.14 -15.21
C ASN A 11 3.23 -24.51 -14.38
N GLY A 12 3.03 -24.31 -13.08
CA GLY A 12 4.08 -23.85 -12.14
C GLY A 12 4.67 -22.47 -12.45
N GLY A 13 3.98 -21.66 -13.25
CA GLY A 13 4.41 -20.32 -13.63
C GLY A 13 3.84 -19.24 -12.71
N TRP A 14 4.55 -18.11 -12.61
CA TRP A 14 3.98 -16.90 -12.03
C TRP A 14 2.87 -16.37 -12.95
N VAL A 15 1.66 -16.27 -12.41
CA VAL A 15 0.51 -15.68 -13.09
C VAL A 15 0.15 -14.39 -12.38
N LEU A 16 -0.11 -13.33 -13.15
CA LEU A 16 -0.62 -12.07 -12.60
C LEU A 16 -2.00 -12.32 -11.97
N VAL A 17 -2.17 -11.87 -10.73
CA VAL A 17 -3.44 -11.93 -9.99
C VAL A 17 -4.13 -10.58 -10.15
N GLY A 18 -5.29 -10.56 -10.81
CA GLY A 18 -6.04 -9.33 -11.10
C GLY A 18 -5.36 -8.44 -12.16
N VAL A 19 -5.44 -7.12 -11.97
CA VAL A 19 -4.80 -6.11 -12.82
C VAL A 19 -3.62 -5.43 -12.09
N PRO A 20 -2.63 -4.86 -12.81
CA PRO A 20 -1.57 -4.08 -12.16
C PRO A 20 -2.15 -2.89 -11.39
N ILE A 21 -1.72 -2.73 -10.14
CA ILE A 21 -2.10 -1.59 -9.31
C ILE A 21 -1.21 -0.39 -9.68
N ASN A 22 -1.82 0.66 -10.21
CA ASN A 22 -1.10 1.85 -10.66
C ASN A 22 -1.12 2.98 -9.61
N GLY A 23 -0.08 3.81 -9.64
CA GLY A 23 -0.06 5.09 -8.94
C GLY A 23 -1.12 6.05 -9.51
N GLN A 24 -1.63 6.94 -8.67
CA GLN A 24 -2.66 7.92 -9.09
C GLN A 24 -2.07 9.12 -9.83
N LYS A 25 -0.83 9.52 -9.54
CA LYS A 25 -0.18 10.67 -10.18
C LYS A 25 1.31 10.43 -10.48
N ALA A 26 1.73 10.99 -11.60
CA ALA A 26 3.11 10.89 -12.07
C ALA A 26 4.07 11.60 -11.11
N GLY A 27 5.18 10.94 -10.78
CA GLY A 27 6.23 11.48 -9.91
C GLY A 27 6.06 11.17 -8.43
N ASP A 28 4.93 10.60 -8.00
CA ASP A 28 4.69 10.25 -6.58
C ASP A 28 5.54 9.05 -6.10
N LEU A 29 6.15 8.33 -7.04
CA LEU A 29 6.93 7.11 -6.82
C LEU A 29 6.12 6.01 -6.11
N PHE A 30 4.85 5.85 -6.48
CA PHE A 30 4.05 4.72 -6.00
C PHE A 30 4.72 3.38 -6.32
N GLY A 31 4.75 2.47 -5.34
CA GLY A 31 5.46 1.20 -5.43
C GLY A 31 6.92 1.26 -4.95
N THR A 32 7.37 2.38 -4.37
CA THR A 32 8.74 2.50 -3.81
C THR A 32 8.99 1.49 -2.68
N SER A 33 7.97 1.23 -1.87
CA SER A 33 7.97 0.16 -0.88
C SER A 33 6.69 -0.64 -0.98
N VAL A 34 6.79 -1.97 -0.85
CA VAL A 34 5.66 -2.89 -0.88
C VAL A 34 5.75 -3.88 0.28
N SER A 35 4.60 -4.30 0.80
CA SER A 35 4.52 -5.35 1.84
C SER A 35 3.27 -6.19 1.62
N LEU A 36 3.34 -7.50 1.89
CA LEU A 36 2.22 -8.42 1.74
C LEU A 36 1.96 -9.14 3.09
N SER A 37 0.69 -9.40 3.42
CA SER A 37 0.32 -10.28 4.53
C SER A 37 0.73 -11.73 4.25
N ALA A 38 0.81 -12.56 5.29
CA ALA A 38 1.33 -13.93 5.17
C ALA A 38 0.41 -14.84 4.32
N ASP A 39 -0.90 -14.57 4.34
CA ASP A 39 -1.92 -15.27 3.55
C ASP A 39 -2.08 -14.69 2.14
N GLY A 40 -1.38 -13.59 1.82
CA GLY A 40 -1.48 -12.89 0.54
C GLY A 40 -2.81 -12.18 0.29
N SER A 41 -3.64 -11.98 1.32
CA SER A 41 -4.94 -11.31 1.20
C SER A 41 -4.82 -9.79 1.18
N ARG A 42 -3.77 -9.21 1.77
CA ARG A 42 -3.56 -7.76 1.85
C ARG A 42 -2.17 -7.34 1.41
N LEU A 43 -2.12 -6.24 0.68
CA LEU A 43 -0.91 -5.63 0.11
C LEU A 43 -0.87 -4.16 0.49
N ALA A 44 0.27 -3.66 0.94
CA ALA A 44 0.52 -2.23 1.12
C ALA A 44 1.53 -1.74 0.08
N SER A 45 1.34 -0.53 -0.44
CA SER A 45 2.26 0.12 -1.37
C SER A 45 2.42 1.60 -1.05
N GLY A 46 3.66 2.07 -1.01
CA GLY A 46 4.03 3.43 -0.63
C GLY A 46 4.32 4.34 -1.82
N ALA A 47 4.00 5.62 -1.67
CA ALA A 47 4.26 6.72 -2.61
C ALA A 47 4.94 7.88 -1.88
N PRO A 48 6.25 7.81 -1.61
CA PRO A 48 6.95 8.76 -0.75
C PRO A 48 7.04 10.19 -1.30
N LEU A 49 6.74 10.42 -2.59
CA LEU A 49 6.70 11.76 -3.17
C LEU A 49 5.28 12.29 -3.40
N HIS A 50 4.25 11.54 -2.99
CA HIS A 50 2.87 12.03 -3.01
C HIS A 50 2.71 13.29 -2.14
N ALA A 51 1.73 14.14 -2.47
CA ALA A 51 1.42 15.38 -1.76
C ALA A 51 2.65 16.25 -1.46
N SER A 52 3.42 16.58 -2.50
CA SER A 52 4.62 17.43 -2.40
C SER A 52 5.70 16.86 -1.46
N GLY A 53 5.82 15.52 -1.38
CA GLY A 53 6.81 14.86 -0.55
C GLY A 53 6.38 14.57 0.88
N ALA A 54 5.15 14.89 1.28
CA ALA A 54 4.58 14.35 2.52
C ALA A 54 4.61 12.81 2.49
N GLY A 55 4.33 12.25 1.32
CA GLY A 55 4.29 10.82 1.08
C GLY A 55 3.00 10.18 1.57
N SER A 56 2.67 9.01 1.03
CA SER A 56 1.51 8.23 1.44
C SER A 56 1.74 6.73 1.35
N ALA A 57 0.84 5.97 1.94
CA ALA A 57 0.73 4.53 1.74
C ALA A 57 -0.74 4.14 1.52
N ARG A 58 -0.95 3.17 0.63
CA ARG A 58 -2.27 2.61 0.30
C ARG A 58 -2.25 1.12 0.56
N VAL A 59 -3.31 0.61 1.18
CA VAL A 59 -3.50 -0.82 1.44
C VAL A 59 -4.58 -1.33 0.49
N PHE A 60 -4.40 -2.54 -0.03
CA PHE A 60 -5.31 -3.21 -0.94
C PHE A 60 -5.66 -4.57 -0.39
N GLU A 61 -6.92 -4.96 -0.49
CA GLU A 61 -7.40 -6.29 -0.16
C GLU A 61 -7.78 -7.02 -1.45
N LYS A 62 -7.36 -8.28 -1.52
CA LYS A 62 -7.74 -9.17 -2.61
C LYS A 62 -9.18 -9.57 -2.41
N THR A 63 -10.06 -9.15 -3.31
CA THR A 63 -11.45 -9.60 -3.31
C THR A 63 -11.56 -10.90 -4.11
N GLY A 64 -12.51 -11.79 -3.77
CA GLY A 64 -12.90 -12.94 -4.60
C GLY A 64 -11.85 -14.06 -4.82
N SER A 65 -11.96 -14.72 -5.97
CA SER A 65 -11.11 -15.85 -6.40
C SER A 65 -9.80 -15.37 -7.06
N VAL A 66 -8.96 -16.29 -7.56
CA VAL A 66 -7.57 -16.00 -8.03
C VAL A 66 -7.48 -14.93 -9.15
N PHE A 67 -8.61 -14.54 -9.76
CA PHE A 67 -8.69 -13.52 -10.81
C PHE A 67 -9.40 -12.23 -10.40
N ASP A 68 -9.89 -12.15 -9.17
CA ASP A 68 -10.66 -11.01 -8.68
C ASP A 68 -9.73 -9.92 -8.10
N GLU A 69 -10.24 -8.69 -8.15
CA GLU A 69 -9.50 -7.44 -8.18
C GLU A 69 -8.91 -7.08 -6.81
N TRP A 70 -7.74 -6.42 -6.84
CA TRP A 70 -7.19 -5.75 -5.67
C TRP A 70 -7.96 -4.46 -5.45
N VAL A 71 -8.69 -4.39 -4.34
CA VAL A 71 -9.52 -3.22 -3.98
C VAL A 71 -8.83 -2.46 -2.87
N GLN A 72 -8.69 -1.14 -3.02
CA GLN A 72 -8.10 -0.29 -1.99
C GLN A 72 -8.95 -0.31 -0.72
N LEU A 73 -8.32 -0.53 0.44
CA LEU A 73 -8.93 -0.41 1.76
C LEU A 73 -8.84 1.03 2.24
N GLY A 74 -9.95 1.56 2.75
CA GLY A 74 -10.06 2.96 3.14
C GLY A 74 -10.54 3.83 1.97
N ASP A 75 -10.93 5.07 2.26
CA ASP A 75 -11.40 6.00 1.24
C ASP A 75 -10.26 6.38 0.29
N ASP A 76 -10.56 6.71 -0.97
CA ASP A 76 -9.55 6.99 -2.01
C ASP A 76 -8.61 8.17 -1.65
N GLY A 77 -8.96 8.96 -0.62
CA GLY A 77 -8.16 10.04 -0.04
C GLY A 77 -7.68 9.81 1.40
N ALA A 78 -7.95 8.65 2.00
CA ALA A 78 -7.39 8.24 3.29
C ALA A 78 -6.01 7.61 3.10
N ASP A 79 -5.18 8.30 2.31
CA ASP A 79 -3.74 8.07 2.34
C ASP A 79 -3.31 8.08 3.80
N MET A 80 -2.55 7.07 4.21
CA MET A 80 -1.90 7.09 5.51
C MET A 80 -0.82 8.17 5.47
N ASP A 81 -1.25 9.41 5.67
CA ASP A 81 -0.43 10.60 5.65
C ASP A 81 0.33 10.69 6.97
N GLY A 82 1.64 10.87 6.85
CA GLY A 82 2.52 11.03 7.99
C GLY A 82 2.41 12.43 8.61
N ASP A 83 1.26 13.11 8.47
CA ASP A 83 1.04 14.56 8.47
C ASP A 83 2.03 15.31 9.37
N ASP A 84 2.65 16.32 8.76
CA ASP A 84 2.75 17.69 9.26
C ASP A 84 3.07 18.56 8.03
N GLY A 85 2.29 19.61 7.81
CA GLY A 85 2.17 20.42 6.58
C GLY A 85 3.42 21.16 6.06
N ASP A 86 4.63 20.69 6.34
CA ASP A 86 5.90 21.35 6.04
C ASP A 86 6.66 20.74 4.85
N GLY A 87 6.06 19.75 4.18
CA GLY A 87 6.60 19.17 2.95
C GLY A 87 7.88 18.34 3.17
N GLY A 88 7.75 17.02 3.10
CA GLY A 88 8.93 16.17 2.90
C GLY A 88 9.12 14.98 3.82
N GLY A 89 8.12 14.59 4.64
CA GLY A 89 8.24 13.42 5.52
C GLY A 89 8.61 12.12 4.78
N ARG A 90 8.18 11.99 3.52
CA ARG A 90 8.30 10.78 2.70
C ARG A 90 7.68 9.55 3.37
N MET A 91 6.49 9.73 3.95
CA MET A 91 5.71 8.61 4.45
C MET A 91 5.51 7.57 3.34
N GLY A 92 5.57 6.28 3.70
CA GLY A 92 5.57 5.20 2.72
C GLY A 92 6.90 5.04 1.97
N ALA A 93 8.01 5.57 2.50
CA ALA A 93 9.35 5.20 2.03
C ALA A 93 9.77 3.80 2.52
N ALA A 94 9.16 3.33 3.62
CA ALA A 94 9.29 1.98 4.13
C ALA A 94 7.94 1.53 4.71
N LEU A 95 7.55 0.28 4.46
CA LEU A 95 6.29 -0.30 4.92
C LEU A 95 6.51 -1.72 5.44
N ALA A 96 5.74 -2.11 6.45
CA ALA A 96 5.60 -3.50 6.87
C ALA A 96 4.18 -3.80 7.35
N LEU A 97 3.55 -4.81 6.76
CA LEU A 97 2.29 -5.39 7.22
C LEU A 97 2.53 -6.52 8.22
N SER A 98 1.65 -6.63 9.21
CA SER A 98 1.58 -7.81 10.08
C SER A 98 1.15 -9.05 9.29
N SER A 99 1.42 -10.22 9.85
CA SER A 99 1.09 -11.50 9.22
C SER A 99 -0.40 -11.66 8.91
N ASP A 100 -1.26 -11.14 9.78
CA ASP A 100 -2.73 -11.13 9.65
C ASP A 100 -3.26 -9.95 8.81
N GLY A 101 -2.37 -9.07 8.34
CA GLY A 101 -2.72 -7.92 7.51
C GLY A 101 -3.56 -6.84 8.21
N THR A 102 -3.69 -6.87 9.54
CA THR A 102 -4.49 -5.87 10.29
C THR A 102 -3.68 -4.67 10.76
N THR A 103 -2.36 -4.80 10.85
CA THR A 103 -1.46 -3.75 11.33
C THR A 103 -0.46 -3.39 10.23
N LEU A 104 -0.28 -2.10 9.98
CA LEU A 104 0.71 -1.56 9.06
C LEU A 104 1.59 -0.57 9.81
N ILE A 105 2.91 -0.68 9.70
CA ILE A 105 3.83 0.39 10.06
C ILE A 105 4.38 1.04 8.79
N GLY A 106 4.40 2.38 8.77
CA GLY A 106 5.04 3.14 7.71
C GLY A 106 6.05 4.14 8.23
N GLY A 107 7.15 4.28 7.51
CA GLY A 107 8.25 5.18 7.82
C GLY A 107 8.24 6.45 6.97
N ALA A 108 8.50 7.57 7.64
CA ALA A 108 8.72 8.90 7.08
C ALA A 108 10.14 9.36 7.47
N PRO A 109 11.21 8.87 6.81
CA PRO A 109 12.59 9.05 7.24
C PRO A 109 13.10 10.50 7.13
N ARG A 110 12.37 11.36 6.44
CA ARG A 110 12.71 12.79 6.30
C ARG A 110 11.81 13.70 7.12
N TYR A 111 10.94 13.12 7.93
CA TYR A 111 10.11 13.86 8.86
C TYR A 111 11.00 14.62 9.85
N THR A 112 10.61 15.87 10.13
CA THR A 112 11.34 16.78 11.01
C THR A 112 10.36 17.34 12.03
N LEU A 113 10.52 16.96 13.30
CA LEU A 113 9.88 17.63 14.43
C LEU A 113 10.99 18.25 15.28
N ASP A 114 11.01 19.58 15.36
CA ASP A 114 11.88 20.42 16.18
C ASP A 114 13.42 20.26 16.01
N THR A 115 13.87 19.30 15.18
CA THR A 115 15.28 19.04 14.84
C THR A 115 15.39 18.55 13.38
N PRO A 116 16.50 18.79 12.67
CA PRO A 116 16.64 18.32 11.30
C PRO A 116 16.63 16.79 11.21
N ALA A 117 15.66 16.24 10.47
CA ALA A 117 15.57 14.84 10.03
C ALA A 117 15.61 13.77 11.14
N SER A 118 14.82 13.95 12.20
CA SER A 118 14.65 12.92 13.25
C SER A 118 13.94 11.65 12.75
N GLY A 119 13.18 11.76 11.65
CA GLY A 119 12.39 10.67 11.11
C GLY A 119 11.17 10.34 11.99
N LYS A 120 10.16 9.70 11.38
CA LYS A 120 8.94 9.25 12.06
C LYS A 120 8.55 7.87 11.56
N ALA A 121 8.02 7.05 12.46
CA ALA A 121 7.38 5.79 12.13
C ALA A 121 5.98 5.80 12.74
N THR A 122 4.97 5.51 11.93
CA THR A 122 3.56 5.53 12.34
C THR A 122 2.96 4.15 12.15
N VAL A 123 2.26 3.66 13.18
CA VAL A 123 1.56 2.38 13.15
C VAL A 123 0.07 2.65 12.96
N PHE A 124 -0.54 1.93 12.03
CA PHE A 124 -1.96 1.97 11.69
C PHE A 124 -2.57 0.60 11.95
N TYR A 125 -3.80 0.59 12.43
CA TYR A 125 -4.59 -0.62 12.64
C TYR A 125 -5.88 -0.53 11.83
N TYR A 126 -6.21 -1.60 11.11
CA TYR A 126 -7.43 -1.73 10.34
C TYR A 126 -8.46 -2.57 11.11
N GLU A 127 -9.55 -1.93 11.52
CA GLU A 127 -10.67 -2.61 12.18
C GLU A 127 -11.46 -3.46 11.17
N VAL A 128 -11.49 -4.77 11.38
CA VAL A 128 -12.40 -5.67 10.67
C VAL A 128 -13.76 -5.60 11.38
N ARG A 129 -14.80 -5.18 10.65
CA ARG A 129 -16.19 -5.21 11.15
C ARG A 129 -16.83 -6.57 10.97
#